data_AF-A0A5P3LVE7-F1
#
_entry.id   AF-A0A5P3LVE7-F1
#
_cell.length_a   1.000
_cell.length_b   1.000
_cell.length_c   1.000
_cell.angle_alpha   90.00
_cell.angle_beta   90.00
_cell.angle_gamma   90.00
#
_symmetry.space_group_name_H-M   'P 1'
#
loop_
_entity.id
_entity.type
_entity.pdbx_description
1 polymer ?
#
loop_
_entity_poly.entity_id
_entity_poly.type
_entity_poly.pdbx_seq_one_letter_code
_entity_poly.pdbx_strand_id
1 'polypeptide(L)'
;VQRRILFAMRDMGLTAGAKPVKSARVVGEILGKYHPHCDSSAYEAMVRMAQDFTLRYPLIDGIGNFGSRDGDGAAAMRYTEARLTPIAELLLSEIN
;
A
#
# COMPACT_ATOMS: atom_id res chain seq x y z
N VAL A 1 3.82 9.97 -5.01
CA VAL A 1 3.01 8.76 -5.31
C VAL A 1 2.22 8.28 -4.08
N GLN A 2 2.82 8.31 -2.89
CA GLN A 2 2.29 7.90 -1.57
C GLN A 2 0.89 8.43 -1.25
N ARG A 3 0.67 9.75 -1.35
CA ARG A 3 -0.67 10.35 -1.12
C ARG A 3 -1.76 9.70 -1.97
N ARG A 4 -1.45 9.40 -3.24
CA ARG A 4 -2.40 8.80 -4.19
C ARG A 4 -2.67 7.33 -3.84
N ILE A 5 -1.67 6.60 -3.34
CA ILE A 5 -1.83 5.23 -2.82
C ILE A 5 -2.80 5.22 -1.64
N LEU A 6 -2.54 6.05 -0.62
CA LEU A 6 -3.36 6.10 0.59
C LEU A 6 -4.81 6.53 0.27
N PHE A 7 -4.96 7.53 -0.60
CA PHE A 7 -6.28 7.99 -1.03
C PHE A 7 -7.04 6.91 -1.81
N ALA A 8 -6.39 6.24 -2.77
CA ALA A 8 -7.01 5.14 -3.53
C ALA A 8 -7.44 4.00 -2.60
N MET A 9 -6.59 3.61 -1.63
CA MET A 9 -6.92 2.56 -0.68
C MET A 9 -8.08 2.94 0.26
N ARG A 10 -8.18 4.21 0.66
CA ARG A 10 -9.35 4.75 1.38
C ARG A 10 -10.61 4.63 0.53
N ASP A 11 -10.57 5.10 -0.71
CA ASP A 11 -11.69 5.09 -1.67
C ASP A 11 -12.17 3.65 -1.96
N MET A 12 -11.24 2.69 -1.96
CA MET A 12 -11.52 1.25 -2.06
C MET A 12 -12.09 0.63 -0.76
N GLY A 13 -12.19 1.39 0.33
CA GLY A 13 -12.65 0.90 1.63
C GLY A 13 -11.67 -0.04 2.34
N LEU A 14 -10.37 0.01 2.01
CA LEU A 14 -9.34 -0.87 2.59
C LEU A 14 -8.84 -0.36 3.95
N THR A 15 -9.77 -0.05 4.86
CA THR A 15 -9.49 0.38 6.24
C THR A 15 -8.81 -0.73 7.04
N ALA A 16 -8.37 -0.43 8.26
CA ALA A 16 -7.61 -1.38 9.07
C ALA A 16 -8.39 -2.67 9.42
N GLY A 17 -9.72 -2.55 9.56
CA GLY A 17 -10.61 -3.68 9.81
C GLY A 17 -10.99 -4.48 8.55
N ALA A 18 -10.70 -3.97 7.35
CA ALA A 18 -11.10 -4.61 6.10
C ALA A 18 -10.27 -5.88 5.83
N LYS A 19 -10.82 -6.77 5.00
CA LYS A 19 -10.05 -7.89 4.44
C LYS A 19 -9.00 -7.32 3.47
N PRO A 20 -7.71 -7.66 3.61
CA PRO A 20 -6.71 -7.22 2.65
C PRO A 20 -7.02 -7.77 1.26
N VAL A 21 -6.61 -7.02 0.23
CA VAL A 21 -6.83 -7.40 -1.17
C VAL A 21 -5.50 -7.50 -1.89
N LYS A 22 -5.47 -8.23 -3.00
CA LYS A 22 -4.26 -8.38 -3.83
C LYS A 22 -3.67 -7.02 -4.17
N SER A 23 -2.35 -6.89 -3.98
CA SER A 23 -1.63 -5.65 -4.28
C SER A 23 -1.79 -5.23 -5.74
N ALA A 24 -1.88 -6.19 -6.66
CA ALA A 24 -2.19 -5.93 -8.07
C ALA A 24 -3.50 -5.15 -8.28
N ARG A 25 -4.54 -5.42 -7.47
CA ARG A 25 -5.81 -4.68 -7.54
C ARG A 25 -5.65 -3.24 -7.09
N VAL A 26 -4.92 -3.02 -5.98
CA VAL A 26 -4.64 -1.68 -5.46
C VAL A 26 -3.83 -0.86 -6.46
N VAL A 27 -2.76 -1.46 -7.01
CA VAL A 27 -1.92 -0.85 -8.04
C VAL A 27 -2.77 -0.48 -9.26
N GLY A 28 -3.58 -1.39 -9.79
CA GLY A 28 -4.48 -1.11 -10.91
C GLY A 28 -5.41 0.08 -10.67
N GLU A 29 -6.00 0.19 -9.46
CA GLU A 29 -6.84 1.33 -9.07
C GLU A 29 -6.07 2.66 -9.09
N ILE A 30 -4.86 2.65 -8.51
CA ILE A 30 -3.99 3.83 -8.47
C ILE A 30 -3.65 4.30 -9.88
N LEU A 31 -3.26 3.39 -10.77
CA LEU A 31 -2.91 3.74 -12.15
C LEU A 31 -4.11 4.24 -12.94
N GLY A 32 -5.25 3.57 -12.80
CA GLY A 32 -6.46 3.89 -13.55
C GLY A 32 -7.05 5.25 -13.21
N LYS A 33 -6.95 5.67 -11.94
CA LYS A 33 -7.63 6.90 -11.47
C LYS A 33 -6.71 8.06 -11.09
N TYR A 34 -5.54 7.78 -10.52
CA TYR A 34 -4.80 8.81 -9.77
C TYR A 34 -3.35 8.99 -10.21
N HIS A 35 -2.69 7.97 -10.75
CA HIS A 35 -1.26 7.98 -11.07
C HIS A 35 -0.93 7.19 -12.35
N PRO A 36 -1.17 7.75 -13.55
CA PRO A 36 -1.00 7.07 -14.83
C PRO A 36 0.48 6.99 -15.25
N HIS A 37 1.29 6.31 -14.44
CA HIS A 37 2.70 6.05 -14.65
C HIS A 37 2.99 4.56 -14.44
N CYS A 38 4.28 4.17 -14.43
CA CYS A 38 4.68 2.78 -14.32
C CYS A 38 4.17 2.12 -13.02
N ASP A 39 3.67 0.89 -13.16
CA ASP A 39 3.11 0.06 -12.10
C ASP A 39 4.16 -0.30 -11.04
N SER A 40 5.40 -0.55 -11.46
CA SER A 40 6.52 -0.79 -10.56
C SER A 40 6.70 0.33 -9.55
N SER A 41 6.64 1.60 -9.98
CA SER A 41 6.81 2.75 -9.09
C SER A 41 5.72 2.84 -8.02
N ALA A 42 4.48 2.49 -8.37
CA ALA A 42 3.36 2.48 -7.43
C ALA A 42 3.48 1.30 -6.46
N TYR A 43 3.84 0.12 -6.97
CA TYR A 43 4.00 -1.08 -6.16
C TYR A 43 5.17 -0.96 -5.19
N GLU A 44 6.35 -0.54 -5.64
CA GLU A 44 7.54 -0.35 -4.81
C GLU A 44 7.31 0.72 -3.72
N ALA A 45 6.62 1.82 -4.07
CA ALA A 45 6.26 2.82 -3.08
C ALA A 45 5.30 2.27 -2.01
N MET A 46 4.33 1.43 -2.40
CA MET A 46 3.43 0.77 -1.46
C MET A 46 4.18 -0.24 -0.59
N VAL A 47 5.08 -1.04 -1.17
CA VAL A 47 5.95 -1.98 -0.45
C VAL A 47 6.76 -1.24 0.61
N ARG A 48 7.41 -0.13 0.24
CA ARG A 48 8.22 0.67 1.16
C ARG A 48 7.40 1.26 2.32
N MET A 49 6.11 1.54 2.09
CA MET A 49 5.20 2.02 3.15
C MET A 49 4.70 0.92 4.10
N ALA A 50 4.91 -0.35 3.76
CA ALA A 50 4.57 -1.51 4.57
C ALA A 50 5.75 -2.03 5.42
N GLN A 51 6.99 -1.67 5.07
CA GLN A 51 8.20 -2.14 5.74
C GLN A 51 8.44 -1.38 7.07
N ASP A 52 8.35 -2.08 8.19
CA ASP A 52 8.59 -1.56 9.54
C ASP A 52 10.06 -1.19 9.83
N PHE A 53 10.99 -1.81 9.09
CA PHE A 53 12.40 -1.46 9.13
C PHE A 53 12.74 -0.20 8.31
N THR A 54 11.83 0.23 7.43
CA THR A 54 11.99 1.46 6.64
C THR A 54 11.22 2.64 7.25
N LEU A 55 10.04 2.38 7.82
CA LEU A 55 9.20 3.40 8.46
C LEU A 55 8.92 3.04 9.91
N ARG A 56 9.12 4.02 10.81
CA ARG A 56 8.80 3.85 12.23
C ARG A 56 7.32 3.51 12.47
N TYR A 57 6.44 4.08 11.66
CA TYR A 57 5.00 3.82 11.67
C TYR A 57 4.52 3.52 10.23
N PRO A 58 4.47 2.24 9.83
CA PRO A 58 3.95 1.85 8.52
C PRO A 58 2.50 2.31 8.32
N LEU A 59 2.18 2.76 7.11
CA LEU A 59 0.84 3.20 6.73
C LEU A 59 0.06 2.12 5.97
N ILE A 60 0.76 1.07 5.55
CA ILE A 60 0.22 -0.08 4.83
C ILE A 60 0.47 -1.32 5.67
N ASP A 61 -0.58 -2.12 5.89
CA ASP A 61 -0.50 -3.46 6.44
C ASP A 61 -0.38 -4.44 5.26
N GLY A 62 0.81 -5.02 5.08
CA GLY A 62 1.15 -5.91 3.97
C GLY A 62 1.15 -7.38 4.40
N ILE A 63 0.48 -8.23 3.62
CA ILE A 63 0.46 -9.69 3.83
C ILE A 63 1.25 -10.39 2.73
N GLY A 64 2.22 -11.20 3.12
CA GLY A 64 3.15 -11.91 2.23
C GLY A 64 4.59 -11.40 2.37
N ASN A 65 5.43 -11.69 1.38
CA ASN A 65 6.82 -11.23 1.39
C ASN A 65 6.93 -9.79 0.87
N PHE A 66 7.21 -8.84 1.77
CA PHE A 66 7.44 -7.42 1.49
C PHE A 66 8.92 -7.02 1.57
N GLY A 67 9.83 -8.00 1.50
CA GLY A 67 11.28 -7.80 1.55
C GLY A 67 11.85 -7.87 2.97
N SER A 68 13.17 -7.76 3.05
CA SER A 68 13.94 -7.90 4.29
C SER A 68 14.99 -6.80 4.44
N ARG A 69 15.58 -6.68 5.63
CA ARG A 69 16.74 -5.81 5.88
C ARG A 69 18.01 -6.30 5.20
N ASP A 70 18.04 -7.57 4.81
CA ASP A 70 19.20 -8.22 4.20
C ASP A 70 19.31 -7.91 2.70
N GLY A 71 18.36 -7.13 2.15
CA GLY A 71 18.36 -6.68 0.77
C GLY A 71 17.41 -7.47 -0.14
N ASP A 72 16.65 -8.42 0.40
CA ASP A 72 15.65 -9.14 -0.38
C ASP A 72 14.50 -8.22 -0.77
N GLY A 73 14.17 -8.22 -2.06
CA GLY A 73 13.02 -7.51 -2.59
C GLY A 73 11.69 -8.16 -2.19
N ALA A 74 10.60 -7.40 -2.34
CA ALA A 74 9.26 -7.95 -2.19
C ALA A 74 8.95 -8.99 -3.28
N ALA A 75 8.05 -9.92 -2.97
CA ALA A 75 7.47 -10.79 -3.99
C ALA A 75 6.70 -9.97 -5.03
N ALA A 76 6.36 -10.57 -6.17
CA ALA A 76 5.52 -9.89 -7.16
C ALA A 76 4.12 -9.56 -6.61
N MET A 77 3.52 -8.44 -7.04
CA MET A 77 2.23 -7.91 -6.56
C MET A 77 1.01 -8.85 -6.67
N ARG A 78 1.14 -9.96 -7.41
CA ARG A 78 0.13 -11.03 -7.50
C ARG A 78 0.14 -11.96 -6.29
N TYR A 79 1.23 -11.99 -5.51
CA TYR A 79 1.40 -12.82 -4.32
C TYR A 79 1.17 -12.07 -3.02
N THR A 80 1.31 -10.74 -3.03
CA THR A 80 1.10 -9.91 -1.84
C THR A 80 -0.32 -9.37 -1.76
N GLU A 81 -0.77 -9.10 -0.54
CA GLU A 81 -2.03 -8.41 -0.27
C GLU A 81 -1.77 -7.20 0.64
N ALA A 82 -2.65 -6.20 0.60
CA ALA A 82 -2.48 -4.98 1.38
C ALA A 82 -3.83 -4.40 1.84
N ARG A 83 -3.77 -3.71 2.97
CA ARG A 83 -4.80 -2.78 3.50
C ARG A 83 -4.12 -1.63 4.25
N LEU A 84 -4.87 -0.66 4.72
CA LEU A 84 -4.35 0.43 5.55
C LEU A 84 -4.06 -0.05 6.98
N THR A 85 -3.07 0.54 7.64
CA THR A 85 -2.87 0.36 9.09
C THR A 85 -3.81 1.27 9.88
N PRO A 86 -4.08 0.98 11.18
CA PRO A 86 -4.89 1.87 12.02
C PRO A 86 -4.37 3.31 12.07
N ILE A 87 -3.05 3.50 12.08
CA ILE A 87 -2.46 4.86 12.13
C ILE A 87 -2.69 5.65 10.84
N ALA A 88 -2.86 4.98 9.69
CA ALA A 88 -3.15 5.65 8.43
C ALA A 88 -4.53 6.34 8.43
N GLU A 89 -5.48 5.85 9.24
CA GLU A 89 -6.80 6.49 9.40
C GLU A 89 -6.68 7.89 10.02
N LEU A 90 -5.73 8.11 10.92
CA LEU A 90 -5.48 9.44 11.50
C LEU A 90 -5.01 10.45 10.46
N LEU A 91 -4.29 10.01 9.43
CA LEU A 91 -3.85 10.87 8.32
C LEU A 91 -5.01 11.22 7.37
N LEU A 92 -5.99 10.33 7.28
CA LEU A 92 -7.07 10.38 6.29
C LEU A 92 -8.41 10.85 6.89
N SER A 93 -8.48 11.06 8.19
CA SER A 93 -9.72 11.31 8.95
C SER A 93 -10.43 12.62 8.58
N GLU A 94 -9.69 13.63 8.13
CA GLU A 94 -10.25 14.94 7.73
C GLU A 94 -10.58 15.03 6.23
N ILE A 95 -10.31 13.97 5.48
CA ILE A 95 -10.75 13.90 4.08
C ILE A 95 -12.25 13.58 4.11
N ASN A 96 -13.06 14.44 3.48
CA ASN A 96 -14.48 14.21 3.24
C ASN A 96 -14.64 13.26 2.06
#